data_AF-A0A545SK65-F1
#
_entry.id   AF-A0A545SK65-F1
#
_cell.length_a   1.000
_cell.length_b   1.000
_cell.length_c   1.000
_cell.angle_alpha   90.00
_cell.angle_beta   90.00
_cell.angle_gamma   90.00
#
_symmetry.space_group_name_H-M   'P 1'
#
loop_
_entity.id
_entity.type
_entity.pdbx_description
1 polymer ?
#
loop_
_entity_poly.entity_id
_entity_poly.type
_entity_poly.pdbx_seq_one_letter_code
_entity_poly.pdbx_strand_id
1 'polypeptide(L)'
;MDTLIDLFAGGLVLLLLAVVMLVRRVSGLEGRLKMLDESMESLRKRVDGYGATLGQAALDAAALRVSTLGLGSQLERLERSQGLLESQFGGMARGGQQEASYAQAIRQVARGHAGVQELVQDFGLPRGEAELLLRMHRQGSEEEAPGQRPRKDG
;
A
#
# COMPACT_ATOMS: atom_id res chain seq x y z
N MET A 1 63.64 -48.66 -71.43
CA MET A 1 63.62 -48.31 -70.00
C MET A 1 62.86 -47.01 -69.78
N ASP A 2 62.90 -46.08 -70.74
CA ASP A 2 62.30 -44.74 -70.65
C ASP A 2 60.76 -44.75 -70.51
N THR A 3 60.06 -45.67 -71.19
CA THR A 3 58.58 -45.80 -71.07
C THR A 3 58.09 -46.24 -69.69
N LEU A 4 58.91 -46.99 -68.94
CA LEU A 4 58.58 -47.41 -67.59
C LEU A 4 58.73 -46.23 -66.62
N ILE A 5 59.78 -45.43 -66.81
CA ILE A 5 60.07 -44.23 -66.02
C ILE A 5 58.99 -43.16 -66.24
N ASP A 6 58.54 -42.95 -67.48
CA ASP A 6 57.45 -42.03 -67.80
C ASP A 6 56.11 -42.43 -67.18
N LEU A 7 55.82 -43.73 -67.10
CA LEU A 7 54.60 -44.24 -66.46
C LEU A 7 54.61 -44.00 -64.94
N PHE A 8 55.75 -44.24 -64.28
CA PHE A 8 55.92 -43.96 -62.85
C PHE A 8 55.88 -42.46 -62.56
N ALA A 9 56.51 -41.63 -63.39
CA ALA A 9 56.47 -40.18 -63.28
C ALA A 9 55.04 -39.64 -63.42
N GLY A 10 54.27 -40.13 -64.41
CA GLY A 10 52.87 -39.76 -64.60
C GLY A 10 51.98 -40.17 -63.42
N GLY A 11 52.18 -41.37 -62.88
CA GLY A 11 51.47 -41.85 -61.69
C GLY A 11 51.76 -41.01 -60.44
N LEU A 12 53.01 -40.60 -60.25
CA LEU A 12 53.43 -39.78 -59.11
C LEU A 12 52.85 -38.36 -59.19
N VAL A 13 52.81 -37.77 -60.39
CA VAL A 13 52.15 -36.48 -60.63
C VAL A 13 50.65 -36.56 -60.36
N LEU A 14 49.97 -37.60 -60.84
CA LEU A 14 48.54 -37.82 -60.57
C LEU A 14 48.24 -38.00 -59.07
N LEU A 15 49.09 -38.75 -58.37
CA LEU A 15 48.98 -38.94 -56.92
C LEU A 15 49.16 -37.59 -56.19
N LEU A 16 50.17 -36.80 -56.55
CA LEU A 16 50.40 -35.47 -55.98
C LEU A 16 49.19 -34.56 -56.20
N LEU A 17 48.62 -34.57 -57.40
CA LEU A 17 47.45 -33.76 -57.75
C LEU A 17 46.22 -34.18 -56.95
N ALA A 18 46.01 -35.49 -56.76
CA ALA A 18 44.94 -36.03 -55.92
C ALA A 18 45.10 -35.62 -54.45
N VAL A 19 46.32 -35.68 -53.90
CA VAL A 19 46.62 -35.25 -52.53
C VAL A 19 46.37 -33.75 -52.37
N VAL A 20 46.82 -32.91 -53.30
CA VAL A 20 46.55 -31.46 -53.25
C VAL A 20 45.05 -31.17 -53.30
N MET A 21 44.29 -31.87 -54.14
CA MET A 21 42.85 -31.69 -54.22
C MET A 21 42.14 -32.12 -52.91
N LEU A 22 42.61 -33.19 -52.28
CA LEU A 22 42.12 -33.66 -50.99
C LEU A 22 42.40 -32.63 -49.88
N VAL A 23 43.61 -32.08 -49.83
CA VAL A 23 43.98 -31.04 -48.85
C VAL A 23 43.09 -29.80 -49.02
N ARG A 24 42.84 -29.34 -50.25
CA ARG A 24 41.93 -28.21 -50.48
C ARG A 24 40.50 -28.47 -50.02
N ARG A 25 40.00 -29.71 -50.20
CA ARG A 25 38.68 -30.13 -49.70
C ARG A 25 38.62 -30.11 -48.18
N VAL A 26 39.64 -30.64 -47.52
CA VAL A 26 39.73 -30.70 -46.05
C VAL A 26 39.85 -29.30 -45.45
N SER A 27 40.74 -28.45 -45.98
CA SER A 27 40.88 -27.06 -45.50
C SER A 27 39.59 -26.25 -45.71
N GLY A 28 38.84 -26.52 -46.79
CA GLY A 28 37.53 -25.91 -47.01
C GLY A 28 36.46 -26.35 -46.00
N LEU A 29 36.54 -27.60 -45.51
CA LEU A 29 35.65 -28.11 -44.47
C LEU A 29 35.99 -27.53 -43.10
N GLU A 30 37.28 -27.40 -42.77
CA GLU A 30 37.74 -26.76 -41.53
C GLU A 30 37.29 -25.30 -41.42
N GLY A 31 37.35 -24.55 -42.52
CA GLY A 31 36.84 -23.17 -42.56
C GLY A 31 35.34 -23.08 -42.25
N ARG A 32 34.55 -24.01 -42.79
CA ARG A 32 33.11 -24.09 -42.52
C ARG A 32 32.81 -24.49 -41.08
N LEU A 33 33.59 -25.40 -40.51
CA LEU A 33 33.46 -25.80 -39.11
C LEU A 33 33.76 -24.64 -38.17
N LYS A 34 34.84 -23.89 -38.40
CA LYS A 34 35.17 -22.70 -37.58
C LYS A 34 34.09 -21.63 -37.64
N MET A 35 33.54 -21.36 -38.82
CA MET A 35 32.50 -20.35 -38.98
C MET A 35 31.18 -20.78 -38.30
N LEU A 36 30.88 -22.08 -38.29
CA LEU A 36 29.72 -22.63 -37.59
C LEU A 36 29.92 -22.61 -36.07
N ASP A 37 31.13 -22.84 -35.60
CA ASP A 37 31.49 -22.78 -34.18
C ASP A 37 31.41 -21.34 -33.64
N GLU A 38 31.93 -20.36 -34.40
CA GLU A 38 31.76 -18.93 -34.09
C GLU A 38 30.28 -18.53 -34.06
N SER A 39 29.48 -19.06 -35.00
CA SER A 39 28.04 -18.83 -35.04
C SER A 39 27.34 -19.42 -33.82
N MET A 40 27.68 -20.66 -33.45
CA MET A 40 27.16 -21.33 -32.25
C MET A 40 27.55 -20.59 -30.97
N GLU A 41 28.80 -20.12 -30.87
CA GLU A 41 29.26 -19.36 -29.71
C GLU A 41 28.56 -18.00 -29.60
N SER A 42 28.34 -17.32 -30.74
CA SER A 42 27.57 -16.08 -30.77
C SER A 42 26.11 -16.28 -30.35
N LEU A 43 25.51 -17.40 -30.76
CA LEU A 43 24.14 -17.76 -30.38
C LEU A 43 24.07 -18.13 -28.91
N ARG A 44 25.07 -18.86 -28.39
CA ARG A 44 25.19 -19.20 -26.98
C ARG A 44 25.33 -17.95 -26.11
N LYS A 45 26.17 -16.98 -26.51
CA LYS A 45 26.28 -15.68 -25.82
C LYS A 45 24.96 -14.91 -25.81
N ARG A 46 24.18 -14.98 -26.89
CA ARG A 46 22.84 -14.38 -26.94
C ARG A 46 21.87 -15.10 -25.99
N VAL A 47 21.87 -16.44 -25.96
CA VAL A 47 21.03 -17.24 -25.05
C VAL A 47 21.40 -16.98 -23.58
N ASP A 48 22.69 -16.95 -23.25
CA ASP A 48 23.16 -16.63 -21.90
C ASP A 48 22.77 -15.20 -21.49
N GLY A 49 22.84 -14.25 -22.43
CA GLY A 49 22.34 -12.89 -22.23
C GLY A 49 20.83 -12.85 -21.93
N TYR A 50 20.02 -13.60 -22.68
CA TYR A 50 18.58 -13.72 -22.40
C TYR A 50 18.32 -14.37 -21.04
N GLY A 51 19.07 -15.41 -20.66
CA GLY A 51 18.98 -16.06 -19.36
C GLY A 51 19.25 -15.09 -18.20
N ALA A 52 20.27 -14.24 -18.33
CA ALA A 52 20.59 -13.22 -17.33
C ALA A 52 19.47 -12.17 -17.20
N THR A 53 18.91 -11.69 -18.32
CA THR A 53 17.81 -10.72 -18.30
C THR A 53 16.52 -11.30 -17.73
N LEU A 54 16.23 -12.58 -18.01
CA LEU A 54 15.08 -13.29 -17.43
C LEU A 54 15.25 -13.50 -15.92
N GLY A 55 16.47 -13.79 -15.47
CA GLY A 55 16.79 -13.89 -14.04
C GLY A 55 16.57 -12.58 -13.29
N GLN A 56 17.04 -11.45 -13.86
CA GLN A 56 16.80 -10.12 -13.29
C GLN A 56 15.31 -9.75 -13.28
N ALA A 57 14.59 -9.98 -14.38
CA ALA A 57 13.15 -9.70 -14.45
C ALA A 57 12.35 -10.53 -13.43
N ALA A 58 12.74 -11.78 -13.18
CA ALA A 58 12.11 -12.63 -12.16
C ALA A 58 12.38 -12.13 -10.74
N LEU A 59 13.59 -11.64 -10.46
CA LEU A 59 13.95 -11.03 -9.18
C LEU A 59 13.18 -9.72 -8.94
N ASP A 60 13.08 -8.86 -9.96
CA ASP A 60 12.31 -7.61 -9.89
C ASP A 60 10.82 -7.88 -9.70
N ALA A 61 10.26 -8.88 -10.40
CA ALA A 61 8.88 -9.29 -10.21
C ALA A 61 8.62 -9.85 -8.80
N ALA A 62 9.58 -10.58 -8.22
CA ALA A 62 9.50 -11.05 -6.84
C ALA A 62 9.55 -9.89 -5.85
N ALA A 63 10.45 -8.91 -6.06
CA ALA A 63 10.54 -7.71 -5.23
C ALA A 63 9.26 -6.86 -5.29
N LEU A 64 8.68 -6.70 -6.48
CA LEU A 64 7.39 -6.01 -6.69
C LEU A 64 6.22 -6.75 -6.01
N ARG A 65 6.22 -8.08 -6.00
CA ARG A 65 5.21 -8.87 -5.27
C ARG A 65 5.32 -8.68 -3.76
N VAL A 66 6.52 -8.69 -3.22
CA VAL A 66 6.74 -8.46 -1.78
C VAL A 66 6.33 -7.05 -1.38
N SER A 67 6.65 -6.04 -2.20
CA SER A 67 6.27 -4.65 -1.92
C SER A 67 4.75 -4.42 -2.02
N THR A 68 4.07 -5.03 -3.00
CA THR A 68 2.61 -4.93 -3.16
C THR A 68 1.83 -5.64 -2.05
N LEU A 69 2.31 -6.79 -1.57
CA LEU A 69 1.76 -7.45 -0.38
C LEU A 69 1.91 -6.60 0.89
N GLY A 70 3.06 -5.93 1.06
CA GLY A 70 3.31 -5.01 2.17
C GLY A 70 2.35 -3.82 2.17
N LEU A 71 2.12 -3.21 1.01
CA LEU A 71 1.22 -2.06 0.85
C LEU A 71 -0.24 -2.40 1.17
N GLY A 72 -0.71 -3.60 0.82
CA GLY A 72 -2.07 -4.05 1.16
C GLY A 72 -2.33 -4.08 2.67
N SER A 73 -1.38 -4.64 3.43
CA SER A 73 -1.49 -4.67 4.90
C SER A 73 -1.41 -3.28 5.54
N GLN A 74 -0.63 -2.36 4.95
CA GLN A 74 -0.55 -0.97 5.41
C GLN A 74 -1.84 -0.21 5.12
N LEU A 75 -2.44 -0.41 3.94
CA LEU A 75 -3.74 0.15 3.57
C LEU A 75 -4.85 -0.35 4.49
N GLU A 76 -4.91 -1.65 4.77
CA GLU A 76 -5.92 -2.21 5.68
C GLU A 76 -5.76 -1.67 7.11
N ARG A 77 -4.51 -1.51 7.58
CA ARG A 77 -4.24 -0.89 8.87
C ARG A 77 -4.63 0.59 8.91
N LEU A 78 -4.40 1.30 7.81
CA LEU A 78 -4.77 2.71 7.67
C LEU A 78 -6.30 2.88 7.65
N GLU A 79 -7.01 2.05 6.89
CA GLU A 79 -8.48 2.05 6.80
C GLU A 79 -9.12 1.78 8.17
N ARG A 80 -8.62 0.79 8.92
CA ARG A 80 -9.08 0.54 10.30
C ARG A 80 -8.81 1.72 11.23
N SER A 81 -7.63 2.35 11.11
CA SER A 81 -7.29 3.52 11.93
C SER A 81 -8.18 4.72 11.62
N GLN A 82 -8.54 4.90 10.34
CA GLN A 82 -9.42 5.96 9.89
C GLN A 82 -10.84 5.73 10.39
N GLY A 83 -11.37 4.50 10.30
CA GLY A 83 -12.69 4.15 10.86
C GLY A 83 -12.76 4.34 12.37
N LEU A 84 -11.69 4.02 13.12
CA LEU A 84 -11.60 4.30 14.55
C LEU A 84 -11.60 5.80 14.86
N LEU A 85 -10.86 6.61 14.09
CA LEU A 85 -10.89 8.06 14.24
C LEU A 85 -12.26 8.64 13.91
N GLU A 86 -12.88 8.22 12.81
CA GLU A 86 -14.22 8.63 12.38
C GLU A 86 -15.26 8.34 13.48
N SER A 87 -15.21 7.15 14.08
CA SER A 87 -16.10 6.77 15.18
C SER A 87 -15.89 7.61 16.44
N GLN A 88 -14.63 7.95 16.76
CA GLN A 88 -14.30 8.80 17.90
C GLN A 88 -14.76 10.24 17.68
N PHE A 89 -14.51 10.81 16.49
CA PHE A 89 -14.99 12.15 16.15
C PHE A 89 -16.52 12.21 16.08
N GLY A 90 -17.17 11.19 15.54
CA GLY A 90 -18.63 11.10 15.53
C GLY A 90 -19.22 11.02 16.94
N GLY A 91 -18.57 10.31 17.86
CA GLY A 91 -18.95 10.25 19.27
C GLY A 91 -18.76 11.58 20.00
N MET A 92 -17.60 12.24 19.81
CA MET A 92 -17.29 13.53 20.42
C MET A 92 -18.16 14.66 19.89
N ALA A 93 -18.45 14.69 18.58
CA ALA A 93 -19.34 15.68 17.99
C ALA A 93 -20.76 15.57 18.55
N ARG A 94 -21.27 14.34 18.74
CA ARG A 94 -22.59 14.12 19.35
C ARG A 94 -22.60 14.49 20.84
N GLY A 95 -21.57 14.09 21.59
CA GLY A 95 -21.45 14.41 23.02
C GLY A 95 -21.34 15.90 23.29
N GLY A 96 -20.46 16.61 22.57
CA GLY A 96 -20.24 18.04 22.75
C GLY A 96 -21.45 18.90 22.37
N GLN A 97 -22.23 18.49 21.36
CA GLN A 97 -23.45 19.19 20.98
C GLN A 97 -24.57 19.00 22.02
N GLN A 98 -24.63 17.83 22.66
CA GLN A 98 -25.60 17.54 23.72
C GLN A 98 -25.25 18.27 25.03
N GLU A 99 -23.97 18.32 25.40
CA GLU A 99 -23.49 19.09 26.57
C GLU A 99 -23.73 20.60 26.41
N ALA A 100 -23.51 21.16 25.22
CA ALA A 100 -23.78 22.57 24.94
C ALA A 100 -25.27 22.91 25.06
N SER A 101 -26.16 22.05 24.55
CA SER A 101 -27.62 22.21 24.68
C SER A 101 -28.05 22.13 26.15
N TYR A 102 -27.51 21.17 26.90
CA TYR A 102 -27.82 20.99 28.32
C TYR A 102 -27.38 22.18 29.18
N ALA A 103 -26.17 22.70 28.95
CA ALA A 103 -25.67 23.90 29.62
C ALA A 103 -26.50 25.15 29.29
N GLN A 104 -27.07 25.24 28.08
CA GLN A 104 -27.96 26.33 27.69
C GLN A 104 -29.34 26.20 28.34
N ALA A 105 -29.88 24.98 28.44
CA ALA A 105 -31.13 24.70 29.15
C ALA A 105 -31.03 25.08 30.64
N ILE A 106 -29.94 24.73 31.33
CA ILE A 106 -29.70 25.12 32.73
C ILE A 106 -29.72 26.65 32.88
N ARG A 107 -29.04 27.39 31.99
CA ARG A 107 -29.01 28.86 32.03
C ARG A 107 -30.40 29.49 31.83
N GLN A 108 -31.25 28.88 31.00
CA GLN A 108 -32.62 29.34 30.76
C GLN A 108 -33.53 29.09 31.97
N VAL A 109 -33.41 27.91 32.60
CA VAL A 109 -34.13 27.58 33.84
C VAL A 109 -33.67 28.48 34.99
N ALA A 110 -32.37 28.76 35.10
CA ALA A 110 -31.80 29.62 36.16
C ALA A 110 -32.32 31.07 36.11
N ARG A 111 -32.68 31.55 34.92
CA ARG A 111 -33.28 32.88 34.72
C ARG A 111 -34.80 32.88 34.89
N GLY A 112 -35.41 31.73 35.19
CA GLY A 112 -36.85 31.59 35.38
C GLY A 112 -37.68 31.73 34.10
N HIS A 113 -37.06 31.62 32.93
CA HIS A 113 -37.69 31.89 31.63
C HIS A 113 -38.12 30.65 30.87
N ALA A 114 -37.89 29.44 31.40
CA ALA A 114 -38.13 28.21 30.66
C ALA A 114 -38.95 27.19 31.46
N GLY A 115 -40.10 26.80 30.89
CA GLY A 115 -40.98 25.77 31.43
C GLY A 115 -40.60 24.35 30.98
N VAL A 116 -41.20 23.32 31.60
CA VAL A 116 -40.97 21.90 31.26
C VAL A 116 -41.17 21.65 29.76
N GLN A 117 -42.16 22.30 29.16
CA GLN A 117 -42.53 22.10 27.76
C GLN A 117 -41.50 22.71 26.79
N GLU A 118 -40.97 23.90 27.12
CA GLU A 118 -39.90 24.56 26.36
C GLU A 118 -38.56 23.81 26.49
N LEU A 119 -38.27 23.25 27.67
CA LEU A 119 -37.07 22.41 27.85
C LEU A 119 -37.09 21.13 27.01
N VAL A 120 -38.26 20.52 26.89
CA VAL A 120 -38.44 19.31 26.08
C VAL A 120 -38.41 19.65 24.58
N GLN A 121 -39.04 20.75 24.18
CA GLN A 121 -39.24 21.08 22.77
C GLN A 121 -38.03 21.79 22.15
N ASP A 122 -37.40 22.74 22.86
CA ASP A 122 -36.33 23.57 22.32
C ASP A 122 -34.93 23.01 22.60
N PHE A 123 -34.78 22.25 23.69
CA PHE A 123 -33.49 21.68 24.11
C PHE A 123 -33.43 20.16 24.00
N GLY A 124 -34.55 19.51 23.69
CA GLY A 124 -34.62 18.06 23.47
C GLY A 124 -34.45 17.22 24.73
N LEU A 125 -34.68 17.79 25.93
CA LEU A 125 -34.54 17.03 27.18
C LEU A 125 -35.71 16.05 27.36
N PRO A 126 -35.47 14.86 27.92
CA PRO A 126 -36.55 13.97 28.33
C PRO A 126 -37.35 14.61 29.48
N ARG A 127 -38.67 14.40 29.48
CA ARG A 127 -39.60 15.05 30.40
C ARG A 127 -39.21 14.94 31.88
N GLY A 128 -38.68 13.78 32.30
CA GLY A 128 -38.21 13.57 33.67
C GLY A 128 -37.00 14.45 34.06
N GLU A 129 -36.08 14.71 33.14
CA GLU A 129 -34.92 15.58 33.39
C GLU A 129 -35.32 17.06 33.42
N ALA A 130 -36.24 17.47 32.54
CA ALA A 130 -36.78 18.83 32.55
C ALA A 130 -37.52 19.14 33.87
N GLU A 131 -38.34 18.20 34.35
CA GLU A 131 -39.03 18.33 35.64
C GLU A 131 -38.05 18.35 36.83
N LEU A 132 -36.96 17.57 36.77
CA LEU A 132 -35.92 17.54 37.80
C LEU A 132 -35.13 18.85 37.86
N LEU A 133 -34.71 19.40 36.71
CA LEU A 133 -34.00 20.68 36.62
C LEU A 133 -34.81 21.83 37.22
N LEU A 134 -36.10 21.89 36.90
CA LEU A 134 -37.03 22.88 37.46
C LEU A 134 -37.21 22.71 38.98
N ARG A 135 -37.27 21.48 39.50
CA ARG A 135 -37.34 21.23 40.95
C ARG A 135 -36.08 21.67 41.67
N MET A 136 -34.90 21.33 41.14
CA MET A 136 -33.62 21.67 41.76
C MET A 136 -33.41 23.19 41.83
N HIS A 137 -33.78 23.93 40.78
CA HIS A 137 -33.65 25.39 40.79
C HIS A 137 -34.76 26.12 41.55
N ARG A 138 -35.97 25.56 41.64
CA ARG A 138 -37.03 26.09 42.50
C ARG A 138 -36.70 25.93 43.99
N GLN A 139 -36.12 24.80 44.38
CA GLN A 139 -35.67 24.56 45.76
C GLN A 139 -34.47 25.45 46.12
N GLY A 140 -33.53 25.67 45.20
CA GLY A 140 -32.41 26.59 45.42
C GLY A 140 -32.79 28.08 45.46
N SER A 141 -33.94 28.48 44.91
CA SER A 141 -34.44 29.86 44.96
C SER A 141 -35.38 30.15 46.14
N GLU A 142 -35.85 29.11 46.84
CA GLU A 142 -36.59 29.24 48.10
C GLU A 142 -35.65 29.31 49.33
N GLU A 143 -34.35 29.07 49.17
CA GLU A 143 -33.36 29.12 50.28
C GLU A 143 -32.72 30.52 50.47
N GLU A 144 -33.05 31.50 49.63
CA GLU A 144 -32.73 32.93 49.86
C GLU A 144 -33.98 33.74 50.25
N ALA A 145 -34.15 33.86 51.58
CA ALA A 145 -35.00 34.77 52.38
C ALA A 145 -36.29 34.15 52.97
N PRO A 146 -36.44 34.14 54.32
CA PRO A 146 -36.64 35.39 55.06
C PRO A 146 -36.01 35.47 56.47
N GLY A 147 -35.87 36.70 57.00
CA GLY A 147 -36.15 36.95 58.43
C GLY A 147 -34.96 37.22 59.36
N GLN A 148 -34.59 38.50 59.47
CA GLN A 148 -34.72 39.27 60.72
C GLN A 148 -34.09 38.66 61.99
N ARG A 149 -32.86 39.07 62.32
CA ARG A 149 -32.32 38.94 63.70
C ARG A 149 -32.65 40.20 64.51
N PRO A 150 -33.15 40.07 65.75
CA PRO A 150 -33.58 41.20 66.56
C PRO A 150 -32.38 41.95 67.15
N ARG A 151 -32.58 43.24 67.41
CA ARG A 151 -31.79 44.00 68.39
C ARG A 151 -31.80 43.25 69.72
N LYS A 152 -30.63 43.08 70.33
CA LYS A 152 -30.51 43.04 71.78
C LYS A 152 -29.31 43.87 72.20
N ASP A 153 -29.64 44.92 72.93
CA ASP A 153 -28.75 45.69 73.79
C ASP A 153 -28.17 44.78 74.89
N GLY A 154 -26.96 45.12 75.32
CA GLY A 154 -26.20 44.50 76.40
C GLY A 154 -24.81 45.10 76.48
#